data_AF-V5IBX0-F1
#
_entry.id   AF-V5IBX0-F1
#
_cell.length_a   1.000
_cell.length_b   1.000
_cell.length_c   1.000
_cell.angle_alpha   90.00
_cell.angle_beta   90.00
_cell.angle_gamma   90.00
#
_symmetry.space_group_name_H-M   'P 1'
#
loop_
_entity.id
_entity.type
_entity.pdbx_description
1 polymer ?
#
loop_
_entity_poly.entity_id
_entity_poly.type
_entity_poly.pdbx_seq_one_letter_code
_entity_poly.pdbx_strand_id
1 'polypeptide(L)'
;MRRSTELKLGISLWRSLAVLACQIAFTRVSGHLNRSNCNDLWVHHKVRTSGTYQIDVDGQGPLKPIWVDCEMGDGRELFQVLTIVHHSLEETQQVRGKEPPGSYSRNVTYGEATEQHLVRLIDSMFSCQQFVRWDCKGAMFGFWYPPGLDSWWVGRNWQDQFYWGGAETDSRSCGCHPHCLRTPRNSTCNC
;
A
#
# COMPACT_ATOMS: atom_id res chain seq x y z
N MET A 1 24.38 11.37 5.02
CA MET A 1 23.95 9.95 5.03
C MET A 1 22.53 9.89 4.51
N ARG A 2 22.34 9.46 3.26
CA ARG A 2 21.00 9.27 2.67
C ARG A 2 20.42 8.00 3.28
N ARG A 3 19.40 8.14 4.13
CA ARG A 3 18.68 7.01 4.73
C ARG A 3 17.73 6.45 3.67
N SER A 4 18.11 5.34 3.06
CA SER A 4 17.23 4.52 2.24
C SER A 4 16.29 3.76 3.19
N THR A 5 14.99 3.89 2.97
CA THR A 5 13.95 3.20 3.74
C THR A 5 13.86 1.74 3.30
N GLU A 6 14.18 0.81 4.21
CA GLU A 6 14.24 -0.62 3.95
C GLU A 6 12.90 -1.35 4.17
N LEU A 7 12.51 -2.25 3.27
CA LEU A 7 11.36 -3.16 3.42
C LEU A 7 11.86 -4.60 3.29
N LYS A 8 11.44 -5.45 4.24
CA LYS A 8 11.78 -6.87 4.31
C LYS A 8 10.50 -7.64 3.97
N LEU A 9 10.53 -8.36 2.84
CA LEU A 9 9.48 -9.25 2.35
C LEU A 9 10.16 -10.58 2.05
N GLY A 10 9.88 -11.60 2.85
CA GLY A 10 10.42 -12.94 2.68
C GLY A 10 9.54 -13.84 1.80
N ILE A 11 10.18 -14.44 0.80
CA ILE A 11 9.84 -15.71 0.09
C ILE A 11 8.67 -15.65 -0.93
N SER A 12 8.56 -16.72 -1.72
CA SER A 12 8.63 -16.77 -3.18
C SER A 12 7.34 -16.63 -3.97
N LEU A 13 7.55 -15.99 -5.14
CA LEU A 13 6.65 -15.82 -6.29
C LEU A 13 5.52 -14.80 -5.99
N TRP A 14 5.61 -13.65 -6.65
CA TRP A 14 4.70 -12.52 -6.47
C TRP A 14 4.29 -12.04 -7.86
N ARG A 15 3.00 -12.16 -8.22
CA ARG A 15 2.44 -11.50 -9.41
C ARG A 15 1.53 -10.34 -9.00
N SER A 16 1.77 -9.19 -9.63
CA SER A 16 0.85 -8.09 -9.99
C SER A 16 0.27 -7.11 -8.94
N LEU A 17 0.48 -5.82 -9.29
CA LEU A 17 -0.35 -4.61 -9.17
C LEU A 17 -0.76 -4.19 -7.76
N ALA A 18 -0.01 -3.24 -7.21
CA ALA A 18 -0.27 -2.64 -5.91
C ALA A 18 -0.04 -1.14 -6.03
N VAL A 19 -1.08 -0.33 -5.83
CA VAL A 19 -0.92 1.13 -5.79
C VAL A 19 -1.56 1.64 -4.51
N LEU A 20 -0.98 2.66 -3.89
CA LEU A 20 -1.63 3.32 -2.76
C LEU A 20 -2.79 4.17 -3.31
N ALA A 21 -4.01 3.67 -3.15
CA ALA A 21 -5.22 4.35 -3.54
C ALA A 21 -5.88 4.96 -2.30
N CYS A 22 -5.95 6.29 -2.25
CA CYS A 22 -6.55 7.01 -1.13
C CYS A 22 -7.86 7.70 -1.55
N GLN A 23 -8.84 7.66 -0.64
CA GLN A 23 -10.18 8.22 -0.72
C GLN A 23 -10.46 9.12 0.49
N ILE A 24 -11.24 10.17 0.29
CA ILE A 24 -11.72 11.07 1.36
C ILE A 24 -13.17 10.73 1.69
N ALA A 25 -13.56 10.80 2.96
CA ALA A 25 -14.94 10.93 3.40
C ALA A 25 -15.16 12.36 3.86
N PHE A 26 -16.32 12.89 3.49
CA PHE A 26 -16.80 14.23 3.78
C PHE A 26 -16.28 14.81 5.09
N THR A 27 -15.23 15.61 4.99
CA THR A 27 -14.92 16.61 5.98
C THR A 27 -14.59 17.88 5.24
N ARG A 28 -15.34 18.93 5.60
CA ARG A 28 -15.16 20.28 5.10
C ARG A 28 -13.85 20.78 5.69
N VAL A 29 -12.73 20.57 5.00
CA VAL A 29 -11.44 21.13 5.41
C VAL A 29 -11.47 22.62 5.07
N SER A 30 -11.82 23.42 6.06
CA SER A 30 -11.61 24.87 6.03
C SER A 30 -10.13 25.14 6.22
N GLY A 31 -9.40 25.42 5.14
CA GLY A 31 -8.03 25.91 5.24
C GLY A 31 -7.19 25.67 3.99
N HIS A 32 -7.06 26.73 3.19
CA HIS A 32 -6.20 26.90 2.01
C HIS A 32 -6.58 26.12 0.73
N LEU A 33 -6.95 26.87 -0.33
CA LEU A 33 -7.19 26.40 -1.70
C LEU A 33 -5.88 25.93 -2.37
N ASN A 34 -5.29 24.83 -1.92
CA ASN A 34 -4.15 24.23 -2.59
C ASN A 34 -4.50 22.87 -3.20
N ARG A 35 -3.74 22.47 -4.23
CA ARG A 35 -3.92 21.20 -4.95
C ARG A 35 -3.41 20.04 -4.10
N SER A 36 -3.99 19.78 -2.93
CA SER A 36 -3.36 18.87 -1.95
C SER A 36 -3.55 17.39 -2.26
N ASN A 37 -4.57 17.06 -3.05
CA ASN A 37 -4.92 15.72 -3.48
C ASN A 37 -5.84 15.79 -4.72
N CYS A 38 -6.19 14.64 -5.30
CA CYS A 38 -7.04 14.58 -6.50
C CYS A 38 -8.47 15.07 -6.25
N ASN A 39 -9.02 14.90 -5.05
CA ASN A 39 -10.33 15.41 -4.71
C ASN A 39 -10.34 16.95 -4.67
N ASP A 40 -9.28 17.60 -4.20
CA ASP A 40 -9.17 19.07 -4.23
C ASP A 40 -9.11 19.59 -5.66
N LEU A 41 -8.36 18.90 -6.53
CA LEU A 41 -8.34 19.19 -7.97
C LEU A 41 -9.76 19.13 -8.56
N TRP A 42 -10.53 18.13 -8.15
CA TRP A 42 -11.93 17.99 -8.58
C TRP A 42 -12.85 19.09 -8.00
N VAL A 43 -12.88 19.29 -6.69
CA VAL A 43 -13.85 20.19 -6.04
C VAL A 43 -13.53 21.66 -6.32
N HIS A 44 -12.26 22.04 -6.14
CA HIS A 44 -11.82 23.44 -6.12
C HIS A 44 -11.23 23.91 -7.44
N HIS A 45 -10.53 23.04 -8.18
CA HIS A 45 -9.88 23.41 -9.43
C HIS A 45 -10.64 22.95 -10.69
N LYS A 46 -11.81 22.32 -10.52
CA LYS A 46 -12.70 21.88 -11.61
C LYS A 46 -12.02 20.93 -12.61
N VAL A 47 -11.01 20.18 -12.17
CA VAL A 47 -10.38 19.12 -12.96
C VAL A 47 -11.36 17.94 -13.04
N ARG A 48 -11.69 17.49 -14.26
CA ARG A 48 -12.68 16.43 -14.49
C ARG A 48 -12.14 15.23 -15.25
N THR A 49 -10.95 15.35 -15.83
CA THR A 49 -10.31 14.30 -16.60
C THR A 49 -9.36 13.50 -15.71
N SER A 50 -9.36 12.18 -15.84
CA SER A 50 -8.32 11.35 -15.23
C SER A 50 -6.97 11.61 -15.89
N GLY A 51 -5.89 11.44 -15.12
CA GLY A 51 -4.52 11.63 -15.60
C GLY A 51 -3.53 11.91 -14.48
N THR A 52 -2.30 12.23 -14.85
CA THR A 52 -1.21 12.53 -13.92
C THR A 52 -1.20 14.02 -13.56
N TYR A 53 -1.24 14.33 -12.28
CA TYR A 53 -1.29 15.69 -11.75
C TYR A 53 -0.25 15.91 -10.67
N GLN A 54 0.22 17.14 -10.57
CA GLN A 54 1.08 17.56 -9.47
C GLN A 54 0.21 18.03 -8.30
N ILE A 55 0.45 17.46 -7.11
CA ILE A 55 -0.23 17.80 -5.87
C ILE A 55 0.77 18.26 -4.81
N ASP A 56 0.30 19.06 -3.86
CA ASP A 56 1.07 19.65 -2.77
C ASP A 56 0.43 19.34 -1.41
N VAL A 57 0.94 18.28 -0.76
CA VAL A 57 0.31 17.61 0.40
C VAL A 57 0.44 18.37 1.73
N ASP A 58 1.28 19.39 1.80
CA ASP A 58 1.46 20.23 3.00
C ASP A 58 1.34 21.74 2.71
N GLY A 59 1.29 22.13 1.44
CA GLY A 59 0.96 23.47 0.99
C GLY A 59 2.10 24.46 1.13
N GLN A 60 2.00 25.40 2.06
CA GLN A 60 3.11 26.32 2.34
C GLN A 60 4.21 25.67 3.19
N GLY A 61 4.15 24.35 3.38
CA GLY A 61 5.13 23.60 4.15
C GLY A 61 6.45 23.37 3.39
N PRO A 62 7.39 22.63 4.01
CA PRO A 62 8.70 22.39 3.42
C PRO A 62 8.72 21.29 2.36
N LEU A 63 7.65 20.50 2.22
CA LEU A 63 7.59 19.45 1.22
C LEU A 63 7.41 20.04 -0.18
N LYS A 64 7.97 19.37 -1.18
CA LYS A 64 7.82 19.79 -2.57
C LYS A 64 6.59 19.11 -3.15
N PRO A 65 5.91 19.71 -4.13
CA PRO A 65 4.81 19.04 -4.80
C PRO A 65 5.28 17.73 -5.49
N ILE A 66 4.45 16.70 -5.44
CA ILE A 66 4.70 15.37 -6.02
C ILE A 66 3.72 15.06 -7.14
N TRP A 67 4.13 14.21 -8.08
CA TRP A 67 3.26 13.69 -9.12
C TRP A 67 2.47 12.47 -8.65
N VAL A 68 1.17 12.47 -8.91
CA VAL A 68 0.24 11.39 -8.62
C VAL A 68 -0.70 11.17 -9.79
N ASP A 69 -1.27 9.98 -9.88
CA ASP A 69 -2.35 9.73 -10.81
C ASP A 69 -3.69 10.01 -10.12
N CYS A 70 -4.57 10.69 -10.83
CA CYS A 70 -5.93 10.95 -10.41
C CYS A 70 -6.88 10.16 -11.30
N GLU A 71 -7.60 9.22 -10.71
CA GLU A 71 -8.76 8.61 -11.35
C GLU A 71 -9.97 9.44 -10.96
N MET A 72 -10.48 10.22 -11.90
CA MET A 72 -11.65 11.07 -11.73
C MET A 72 -12.89 10.31 -12.24
N GLY A 73 -13.94 10.18 -11.43
CA GLY A 73 -15.19 9.59 -11.93
C GLY A 73 -16.09 10.57 -12.65
N ASP A 74 -17.32 10.13 -12.94
CA ASP A 74 -18.32 10.86 -13.72
C ASP A 74 -19.10 11.89 -12.90
N GLY A 75 -18.77 12.04 -11.61
CA GLY A 75 -19.38 13.01 -10.70
C GLY A 75 -20.74 12.59 -10.15
N ARG A 76 -21.16 11.32 -10.38
CA ARG A 76 -22.42 10.78 -9.86
C ARG A 76 -22.28 10.22 -8.45
N GLU A 77 -21.09 9.74 -8.10
CA GLU A 77 -20.79 9.23 -6.77
C GLU A 77 -19.60 9.97 -6.15
N LEU A 78 -19.51 9.93 -4.82
CA LEU A 78 -18.59 10.77 -4.05
C LEU A 78 -17.24 10.06 -3.77
N PHE A 79 -17.19 8.74 -3.94
CA PHE A 79 -15.98 7.91 -3.81
C PHE A 79 -15.25 7.67 -5.14
N GLN A 80 -15.60 8.47 -6.14
CA GLN A 80 -15.14 8.30 -7.52
C GLN A 80 -13.82 8.99 -7.83
N VAL A 81 -13.28 9.78 -6.91
CA VAL A 81 -11.99 10.44 -7.12
C VAL A 81 -10.93 9.75 -6.28
N LEU A 82 -9.99 9.08 -6.95
CA LEU A 82 -8.88 8.38 -6.31
C LEU A 82 -7.59 9.18 -6.48
N THR A 83 -6.84 9.31 -5.39
CA THR A 83 -5.43 9.70 -5.47
C THR A 83 -4.58 8.45 -5.46
N ILE A 84 -3.79 8.25 -6.52
CA ILE A 84 -3.04 7.04 -6.80
C ILE A 84 -1.54 7.38 -6.76
N VAL A 85 -0.81 6.81 -5.80
CA VAL A 85 0.64 6.97 -5.67
C VAL A 85 1.36 5.67 -6.02
N HIS A 86 2.02 5.67 -7.17
CA HIS A 86 2.74 4.53 -7.71
C HIS A 86 4.00 4.18 -6.91
N HIS A 87 4.38 2.90 -6.91
CA HIS A 87 5.56 2.40 -6.22
C HIS A 87 6.43 1.47 -7.06
N SER A 88 7.69 1.31 -6.66
CA SER A 88 8.74 0.60 -7.41
C SER A 88 8.57 -0.91 -7.58
N LEU A 89 7.50 -1.49 -7.02
CA LEU A 89 7.28 -2.96 -6.94
C LEU A 89 5.90 -3.35 -7.48
N GLU A 90 5.35 -2.56 -8.41
CA GLU A 90 4.09 -2.88 -9.08
C GLU A 90 4.21 -4.05 -10.07
N GLU A 91 5.43 -4.23 -10.60
CA GLU A 91 5.76 -5.34 -11.49
C GLU A 91 5.97 -6.65 -10.73
N THR A 92 5.60 -7.74 -11.41
CA THR A 92 5.79 -9.12 -10.94
C THR A 92 7.27 -9.45 -10.81
N GLN A 93 7.68 -10.02 -9.68
CA GLN A 93 9.06 -10.46 -9.46
C GLN A 93 9.10 -11.94 -9.11
N GLN A 94 9.86 -12.71 -9.90
CA GLN A 94 10.10 -14.12 -9.63
C GLN A 94 11.23 -14.29 -8.60
N VAL A 95 10.95 -15.03 -7.53
CA VAL A 95 11.89 -15.27 -6.44
C VAL A 95 12.01 -16.77 -6.24
N ARG A 96 13.25 -17.29 -6.18
CA ARG A 96 13.59 -18.71 -6.00
C ARG A 96 14.84 -18.85 -5.13
N GLY A 97 14.98 -19.95 -4.39
CA GLY A 97 16.20 -20.23 -3.60
C GLY A 97 16.35 -19.30 -2.39
N LYS A 98 15.21 -18.91 -1.79
CA LYS A 98 15.12 -17.96 -0.68
C LYS A 98 14.29 -18.55 0.44
N GLU A 99 14.64 -19.74 0.88
CA GLU A 99 13.91 -20.52 1.87
C GLU A 99 14.11 -20.06 3.33
N PRO A 100 15.29 -19.53 3.74
CA PRO A 100 15.45 -19.04 5.11
C PRO A 100 14.62 -17.76 5.37
N PRO A 101 14.09 -17.56 6.60
CA PRO A 101 13.37 -16.35 6.97
C PRO A 101 14.19 -15.08 6.69
N GLY A 102 13.56 -14.09 6.05
CA GLY A 102 14.21 -12.82 5.71
C GLY A 102 15.35 -12.90 4.67
N SER A 103 15.59 -14.07 4.06
CA SER A 103 16.64 -14.22 3.02
C SER A 103 16.34 -13.46 1.72
N TYR A 104 15.08 -13.07 1.53
CA TYR A 104 14.62 -12.11 0.53
C TYR A 104 14.08 -10.87 1.25
N SER A 105 14.38 -9.69 0.70
CA SER A 105 13.91 -8.39 1.17
C SER A 105 13.88 -7.40 0.01
N ARG A 106 12.95 -6.45 0.04
CA ARG A 106 12.76 -5.43 -1.00
C ARG A 106 12.18 -4.17 -0.43
N ASN A 107 12.73 -3.02 -0.82
CA ASN A 107 12.27 -1.71 -0.39
C ASN A 107 11.17 -1.20 -1.32
N VAL A 108 10.00 -0.81 -0.79
CA VAL A 108 8.98 -0.12 -1.59
C VAL A 108 9.29 1.37 -1.57
N THR A 109 9.47 1.96 -2.75
CA THR A 109 9.72 3.40 -2.90
C THR A 109 8.64 4.00 -3.78
N TYR A 110 8.10 5.16 -3.42
CA TYR A 110 6.96 5.79 -4.08
C TYR A 110 7.38 6.93 -5.01
N GLY A 111 8.24 6.62 -5.98
CA GLY A 111 8.79 7.61 -6.90
C GLY A 111 9.48 8.78 -6.17
N GLU A 112 8.97 10.00 -6.38
CA GLU A 112 9.46 11.23 -5.75
C GLU A 112 8.90 11.46 -4.33
N ALA A 113 7.88 10.71 -3.92
CA ALA A 113 7.24 10.86 -2.62
C ALA A 113 8.11 10.28 -1.51
N THR A 114 8.42 11.10 -0.51
CA THR A 114 9.08 10.66 0.73
C THR A 114 8.07 10.12 1.74
N GLU A 115 8.55 9.46 2.79
CA GLU A 115 7.71 9.03 3.93
C GLU A 115 6.85 10.17 4.49
N GLN A 116 7.41 11.38 4.58
CA GLN A 116 6.67 12.56 5.03
C GLN A 116 5.52 12.92 4.08
N HIS A 117 5.71 12.82 2.76
CA HIS A 117 4.61 13.07 1.81
C HIS A 117 3.49 12.05 1.99
N LEU A 118 3.85 10.76 2.11
CA LEU A 118 2.88 9.68 2.27
C LEU A 118 2.12 9.80 3.58
N VAL A 119 2.79 10.14 4.68
CA VAL A 119 2.16 10.38 5.98
C VAL A 119 1.17 11.54 5.89
N ARG A 120 1.57 12.69 5.32
CA ARG A 120 0.69 13.84 5.16
C ARG A 120 -0.51 13.53 4.28
N LEU A 121 -0.29 12.81 3.18
CA LEU A 121 -1.36 12.36 2.30
C LEU A 121 -2.31 11.44 3.05
N ILE A 122 -1.83 10.34 3.64
CA ILE A 122 -2.66 9.36 4.38
C ILE A 122 -3.44 10.03 5.51
N ASP A 123 -2.80 10.88 6.30
CA ASP A 123 -3.44 11.54 7.45
C ASP A 123 -4.51 12.57 7.01
N SER A 124 -4.47 13.04 5.76
CA SER A 124 -5.49 13.92 5.16
C SER A 124 -6.65 13.17 4.48
N MET A 125 -6.54 11.84 4.38
CA MET A 125 -7.50 10.97 3.68
C MET A 125 -8.32 10.17 4.70
N PHE A 126 -9.53 9.78 4.31
CA PHE A 126 -10.39 8.97 5.19
C PHE A 126 -10.06 7.49 5.10
N SER A 127 -9.72 7.02 3.91
CA SER A 127 -9.33 5.64 3.66
C SER A 127 -8.17 5.62 2.69
N CYS A 128 -7.18 4.79 2.97
CA CYS A 128 -6.14 4.46 2.01
C CYS A 128 -6.03 2.95 1.95
N GLN A 129 -5.93 2.42 0.75
CA GLN A 129 -5.77 1.01 0.49
C GLN A 129 -4.48 0.80 -0.28
N GLN A 130 -3.72 -0.20 0.15
CA GLN A 130 -2.60 -0.73 -0.61
C GLN A 130 -2.84 -2.22 -0.76
N PHE A 131 -2.77 -2.69 -1.99
CA PHE A 131 -2.89 -4.11 -2.28
C PHE A 131 -1.51 -4.77 -2.28
N VAL A 132 -1.45 -6.06 -1.96
CA VAL A 132 -0.21 -6.85 -1.99
C VAL A 132 -0.60 -8.25 -2.42
N ARG A 133 -0.04 -8.75 -3.54
CA ARG A 133 -0.44 -10.03 -4.14
C ARG A 133 0.65 -11.08 -4.16
N TRP A 134 0.44 -12.12 -3.37
CA TRP A 134 1.34 -13.26 -3.22
C TRP A 134 0.86 -14.45 -4.08
N ASP A 135 1.68 -14.89 -5.05
CA ASP A 135 1.36 -15.98 -5.99
C ASP A 135 2.38 -17.11 -5.86
N CYS A 136 2.13 -18.13 -5.05
CA CYS A 136 3.21 -19.02 -4.62
C CYS A 136 3.11 -20.49 -5.02
N LYS A 137 4.24 -21.19 -4.86
CA LYS A 137 4.37 -22.65 -4.96
C LYS A 137 5.38 -23.14 -3.93
N GLY A 138 4.90 -23.73 -2.83
CA GLY A 138 5.76 -24.24 -1.76
C GLY A 138 6.46 -23.14 -0.94
N ALA A 139 6.10 -21.87 -1.17
CA ALA A 139 6.46 -20.77 -0.27
C ALA A 139 5.60 -20.87 0.99
N MET A 140 6.05 -20.41 2.14
CA MET A 140 5.19 -20.46 3.31
C MET A 140 5.30 -19.18 4.14
N PHE A 141 4.17 -18.71 4.68
CA PHE A 141 4.11 -17.47 5.48
C PHE A 141 4.59 -17.65 6.92
N GLY A 142 4.52 -18.87 7.45
CA GLY A 142 4.90 -19.20 8.82
C GLY A 142 3.75 -19.51 9.79
N PHE A 143 2.49 -19.45 9.33
CA PHE A 143 1.33 -19.48 10.22
C PHE A 143 0.74 -20.89 10.44
N TRP A 144 1.57 -21.88 10.76
CA TRP A 144 1.15 -23.26 11.15
C TRP A 144 1.55 -23.60 12.59
N TYR A 145 1.26 -24.81 13.04
CA TYR A 145 1.67 -25.31 14.36
C TYR A 145 2.83 -26.34 14.25
N PRO A 146 3.91 -26.23 15.05
CA PRO A 146 4.23 -25.09 15.91
C PRO A 146 4.55 -23.83 15.08
N PRO A 147 4.25 -22.63 15.59
CA PRO A 147 4.39 -21.38 14.83
C PRO A 147 5.85 -21.05 14.58
N GLY A 148 6.22 -20.85 13.32
CA GLY A 148 7.50 -20.29 12.89
C GLY A 148 7.23 -19.07 12.03
N LEU A 149 7.58 -17.86 12.46
CA LEU A 149 7.30 -16.64 11.69
C LEU A 149 8.36 -16.45 10.59
N ASP A 150 8.10 -16.99 9.41
CA ASP A 150 9.07 -17.02 8.30
C ASP A 150 8.95 -15.80 7.36
N SER A 151 7.85 -15.06 7.45
CA SER A 151 7.56 -13.88 6.62
C SER A 151 6.85 -12.79 7.40
N TRP A 152 7.14 -11.54 7.04
CA TRP A 152 6.52 -10.34 7.60
C TRP A 152 6.60 -9.21 6.58
N TRP A 153 5.80 -8.16 6.82
CA TRP A 153 5.99 -6.85 6.20
C TRP A 153 6.25 -5.83 7.30
N VAL A 154 6.84 -4.69 6.95
CA VAL A 154 7.13 -3.62 7.91
C VAL A 154 6.18 -2.46 7.66
N GLY A 155 5.40 -2.10 8.67
CA GLY A 155 4.42 -1.01 8.56
C GLY A 155 5.03 0.38 8.77
N ARG A 156 4.18 1.43 8.68
CA ARG A 156 4.60 2.84 8.80
C ARG A 156 5.34 3.18 10.11
N ASN A 157 5.13 2.38 11.16
CA ASN A 157 5.75 2.57 12.47
C ASN A 157 7.04 1.75 12.65
N TRP A 158 7.60 1.20 11.57
CA TRP A 158 8.81 0.38 11.59
C TRP A 158 8.68 -0.89 12.45
N GLN A 159 7.46 -1.43 12.55
CA GLN A 159 7.16 -2.66 13.28
C GLN A 159 6.88 -3.79 12.30
N ASP A 160 7.44 -4.96 12.59
CA ASP A 160 7.14 -6.19 11.86
C ASP A 160 5.67 -6.55 12.04
N GLN A 161 5.00 -6.83 10.93
CA GLN A 161 3.60 -7.20 10.86
C GLN A 161 3.49 -8.63 10.34
N PHE A 162 2.76 -9.45 11.08
CA PHE A 162 2.61 -10.87 10.82
C PHE A 162 1.19 -11.22 10.37
N TYR A 163 0.55 -10.39 9.56
CA TYR A 163 -0.73 -10.67 8.92
C TYR A 163 -0.68 -10.14 7.48
N TRP A 164 -1.51 -10.68 6.59
CA TRP A 164 -1.43 -10.35 5.16
C TRP A 164 -2.78 -10.02 4.56
N GLY A 165 -2.75 -9.26 3.45
CA GLY A 165 -3.88 -8.63 2.75
C GLY A 165 -5.28 -9.12 3.11
N GLY A 166 -6.08 -8.21 3.69
CA GLY A 166 -7.47 -8.45 4.10
C GLY A 166 -7.64 -9.17 5.45
N ALA A 167 -6.56 -9.61 6.09
CA ALA A 167 -6.61 -10.17 7.44
C ALA A 167 -6.77 -9.08 8.51
N GLU A 168 -7.32 -9.45 9.65
CA GLU A 168 -7.30 -8.61 10.86
C GLU A 168 -5.86 -8.43 11.36
N THR A 169 -5.56 -7.25 11.91
CA THR A 169 -4.28 -6.93 12.53
C THR A 169 -3.90 -7.98 13.58
N ASP A 170 -2.63 -8.39 13.62
CA ASP A 170 -2.07 -9.38 14.55
C ASP A 170 -2.68 -10.80 14.48
N SER A 171 -3.57 -11.08 13.51
CA SER A 171 -4.27 -12.36 13.40
C SER A 171 -3.40 -13.54 12.98
N ARG A 172 -2.18 -13.31 12.46
CA ARG A 172 -1.33 -14.38 11.89
C ARG A 172 -2.06 -15.16 10.80
N SER A 173 -2.74 -14.43 9.91
CA SER A 173 -3.55 -14.99 8.84
C SER A 173 -3.53 -14.14 7.55
N CYS A 174 -4.20 -14.61 6.50
CA CYS A 174 -4.52 -13.87 5.27
C CYS A 174 -5.99 -13.46 5.28
N GLY A 175 -6.38 -12.52 4.42
CA GLY A 175 -7.79 -12.17 4.20
C GLY A 175 -8.66 -13.31 3.66
N CYS A 176 -8.07 -14.43 3.24
CA CYS A 176 -8.81 -15.64 2.94
C CYS A 176 -9.33 -16.38 4.19
N HIS A 177 -8.77 -16.15 5.38
CA HIS A 177 -9.16 -16.83 6.61
C HIS A 177 -10.56 -16.39 7.09
N PRO A 178 -11.44 -17.29 7.58
CA PRO A 178 -11.26 -18.74 7.81
C PRO A 178 -11.58 -19.63 6.61
N HIS A 179 -11.80 -19.04 5.43
CA HIS A 179 -12.27 -19.70 4.20
C HIS A 179 -11.13 -20.06 3.23
N CYS A 180 -9.89 -20.18 3.73
CA CYS A 180 -8.74 -20.64 2.96
C CYS A 180 -8.97 -22.05 2.40
N LEU A 181 -8.30 -22.36 1.29
CA LEU A 181 -8.20 -23.73 0.81
C LEU A 181 -7.49 -24.58 1.87
N ARG A 182 -8.02 -25.77 2.12
CA ARG A 182 -7.45 -26.68 3.12
C ARG A 182 -6.05 -27.12 2.67
N THR A 183 -5.05 -26.81 3.48
CA THR A 183 -3.66 -27.25 3.26
C THR A 183 -3.33 -28.45 4.15
N PRO A 184 -2.37 -29.32 3.76
CA PRO A 184 -1.94 -30.45 4.60
C PRO A 184 -1.40 -30.05 5.98
N ARG A 185 -0.94 -28.79 6.12
CA ARG A 185 -0.33 -28.26 7.35
C ARG A 185 -1.27 -27.38 8.18
N ASN A 186 -2.57 -27.32 7.83
CA ASN A 186 -3.55 -26.49 8.53
C ASN A 186 -3.16 -25.01 8.62
N SER A 187 -2.60 -24.47 7.53
CA SER A 187 -2.18 -23.07 7.40
C SER A 187 -3.41 -22.13 7.40
N THR A 188 -3.27 -20.97 8.03
CA THR A 188 -4.23 -19.86 7.96
C THR A 188 -4.13 -19.06 6.66
N CYS A 189 -3.18 -19.37 5.78
CA CYS A 189 -2.98 -18.76 4.48
C CYS A 189 -2.93 -19.79 3.33
N ASN A 190 -3.40 -19.37 2.16
CA ASN A 190 -3.24 -20.12 0.93
C ASN A 190 -1.81 -20.03 0.41
N CYS A 191 -1.14 -21.17 0.43
CA CYS A 191 0.03 -21.54 -0.36
C CYS A 191 0.19 -23.08 -0.34
#